data_AF-A0A6C0BVC4-F1
#
_entry.id   AF-A0A6C0BVC4-F1
#
_cell.length_a   1.000
_cell.length_b   1.000
_cell.length_c   1.000
_cell.angle_alpha   90.00
_cell.angle_beta   90.00
_cell.angle_gamma   90.00
#
_symmetry.space_group_name_H-M   'P 1'
#
loop_
_entity.id
_entity.type
_entity.pdbx_description
1 polymer ?
#
loop_
_entity_poly.entity_id
_entity_poly.type
_entity_poly.pdbx_seq_one_letter_code
_entity_poly.pdbx_strand_id
1 'polypeptide(L)'
;MSNNTILIIEDSCEEIIITTKAAKTKAPAKKNKKTVNERNINETTQFVVPIKTIIVNGEWICQSVPCVIQSQDQEVTTIKPFNKSRACIVSTDSITNEFTLLERDDKFVYAPGYPEGKIAIDEFSVAPISIHKLKKYFEKNESMTQLLEKAYQDSYVGKGNTFCINMTKYKEYIVNNTTSKLERIGDPVFNRTTRHTVPIPGSFTREEFEQCPSFPAPIGIRAEDFTFPSEQNDILKDLLTQIFNCVNAPECPQELKDEIGLTVTPNSHMCEWCGSLMDISELNQTYCSKEHSVNFCHRDPIIGTKKGNVYIGHCSCNREQGGYSEEQRIQQMIRLAKYNTEYRDIILKALA
;
A
#
# COMPACT_ATOMS: atom_id res chain seq x y z
N MET A 1 -56.93 31.62 -4.37
CA MET A 1 -57.01 31.04 -5.73
C MET A 1 -55.63 30.54 -6.10
N SER A 2 -55.42 29.24 -5.95
CA SER A 2 -54.18 28.54 -6.30
C SER A 2 -54.60 27.33 -7.13
N ASN A 3 -54.21 27.30 -8.40
CA ASN A 3 -54.48 26.18 -9.29
C ASN A 3 -53.52 25.03 -8.93
N ASN A 4 -54.08 23.92 -8.47
CA ASN A 4 -53.38 22.64 -8.36
C ASN A 4 -53.68 21.82 -9.62
N THR A 5 -52.64 21.48 -10.38
CA THR A 5 -52.71 20.45 -11.41
C THR A 5 -52.54 19.10 -10.73
N ILE A 6 -53.54 18.24 -10.84
CA ILE A 6 -53.53 16.85 -10.40
C ILE A 6 -53.19 15.98 -11.61
N LEU A 7 -52.16 15.14 -11.50
CA LEU A 7 -51.91 14.03 -12.40
C LEU A 7 -52.06 12.74 -11.59
N ILE A 8 -53.11 11.97 -11.90
CA ILE A 8 -53.41 10.66 -11.34
C ILE A 8 -52.77 9.63 -12.25
N ILE A 9 -51.93 8.74 -11.70
CA ILE A 9 -51.68 7.42 -12.25
C ILE A 9 -51.82 6.43 -11.10
N GLU A 10 -52.80 5.55 -11.26
CA GLU A 10 -53.20 4.45 -10.38
C GLU A 10 -52.11 3.36 -10.35
N ASP A 11 -51.63 2.95 -9.17
CA ASP A 11 -52.09 1.70 -8.53
C ASP A 11 -51.35 1.43 -7.21
N SER A 12 -52.16 1.18 -6.16
CA SER A 12 -51.81 0.67 -4.82
C SER A 12 -50.93 1.53 -3.89
N CYS A 13 -51.56 2.37 -3.07
CA CYS A 13 -51.01 2.86 -1.80
C CYS A 13 -52.12 2.88 -0.74
N GLU A 14 -51.90 2.19 0.37
CA GLU A 14 -52.72 2.28 1.59
C GLU A 14 -52.70 3.72 2.12
N GLU A 15 -53.87 4.24 2.48
CA GLU A 15 -54.05 5.54 3.13
C GLU A 15 -53.43 5.54 4.53
N ILE A 16 -52.35 6.32 4.72
CA ILE A 16 -51.85 6.65 6.07
C ILE A 16 -52.30 8.06 6.43
N ILE A 17 -53.25 8.13 7.36
CA ILE A 17 -53.73 9.35 8.02
C ILE A 17 -52.60 9.91 8.90
N ILE A 18 -52.03 11.04 8.50
CA ILE A 18 -51.04 11.77 9.32
C ILE A 18 -51.79 12.63 10.35
N THR A 19 -51.82 12.18 11.60
CA THR A 19 -52.17 13.01 12.76
C THR A 19 -50.91 13.65 13.34
N THR A 20 -50.79 14.97 13.22
CA THR A 20 -49.72 15.75 13.83
C THR A 20 -49.94 15.87 15.34
N LYS A 21 -49.23 15.05 16.13
CA LYS A 21 -49.01 15.31 17.56
C LYS A 21 -47.64 15.96 17.76
N ALA A 22 -47.66 17.14 18.37
CA ALA A 22 -46.48 17.88 18.79
C ALA A 22 -45.58 17.01 19.70
N ALA A 23 -44.38 16.68 19.22
CA ALA A 23 -43.39 15.95 19.98
C ALA A 23 -42.47 16.92 20.72
N LYS A 24 -42.52 16.84 22.05
CA LYS A 24 -41.58 17.48 22.97
C LYS A 24 -40.14 17.11 22.61
N THR A 25 -39.30 18.12 22.49
CA THR A 25 -37.84 18.04 22.37
C THR A 25 -37.24 17.22 23.52
N LYS A 26 -36.78 16.00 23.22
CA LYS A 26 -35.73 15.33 23.99
C LYS A 26 -34.43 15.48 23.23
N ALA A 27 -33.46 16.12 23.87
CA ALA A 27 -32.10 16.28 23.37
C ALA A 27 -31.54 14.91 22.92
N PRO A 28 -30.84 14.84 21.78
CA PRO A 28 -30.23 13.60 21.34
C PRO A 28 -29.15 13.21 22.35
N ALA A 29 -29.34 12.05 22.98
CA ALA A 29 -28.29 11.40 23.75
C ALA A 29 -27.05 11.29 22.87
N LYS A 30 -25.95 11.92 23.30
CA LYS A 30 -24.62 11.75 22.71
C LYS A 30 -24.33 10.25 22.67
N LYS A 31 -24.51 9.61 21.51
CA LYS A 31 -23.87 8.33 21.23
C LYS A 31 -22.38 8.62 21.26
N ASN A 32 -21.74 8.26 22.37
CA ASN A 32 -20.29 8.13 22.43
C ASN A 32 -19.89 7.21 21.27
N LYS A 33 -19.37 7.80 20.19
CA LYS A 33 -18.58 7.09 19.20
C LYS A 33 -17.48 6.43 20.02
N LYS A 34 -17.53 5.10 20.16
CA LYS A 34 -16.38 4.31 20.57
C LYS A 34 -15.25 4.72 19.63
N THR A 35 -14.31 5.50 20.15
CA THR A 35 -12.99 5.68 19.58
C THR A 35 -12.44 4.29 19.31
N VAL A 36 -11.92 4.12 18.10
CA VAL A 36 -11.22 2.90 17.68
C VAL A 36 -10.17 2.58 18.73
N ASN A 37 -10.19 1.37 19.29
CA ASN A 37 -9.22 0.88 20.26
C ASN A 37 -7.79 1.23 19.80
N GLU A 38 -7.16 2.20 20.44
CA GLU A 38 -5.71 2.27 20.49
C GLU A 38 -5.25 0.94 21.11
N ARG A 39 -4.62 0.11 20.27
CA ARG A 39 -4.05 -1.16 20.70
C ARG A 39 -2.79 -0.81 21.50
N ASN A 40 -2.94 -0.65 22.80
CA ASN A 40 -1.80 -0.45 23.68
C ASN A 40 -1.03 -1.77 23.80
N ILE A 41 0.03 -1.90 23.01
CA ILE A 41 1.08 -2.88 23.25
C ILE A 41 1.71 -2.48 24.58
N ASN A 42 1.55 -3.34 25.57
CA ASN A 42 2.10 -3.16 26.92
C ASN A 42 3.24 -4.15 27.15
N GLU A 43 3.90 -4.06 28.31
CA GLU A 43 5.02 -4.92 28.69
C GLU A 43 4.68 -6.42 28.67
N THR A 44 3.41 -6.79 28.88
CA THR A 44 2.96 -8.20 28.88
C THR A 44 2.57 -8.71 27.50
N THR A 45 2.60 -7.87 26.47
CA THR A 45 2.19 -8.26 25.11
C THR A 45 3.22 -9.21 24.49
N GLN A 46 2.76 -10.40 24.12
CA GLN A 46 3.58 -11.44 23.51
C GLN A 46 3.51 -11.38 21.97
N PHE A 47 4.61 -11.78 21.34
CA PHE A 47 4.77 -11.81 19.90
C PHE A 47 5.22 -13.20 19.47
N VAL A 48 4.66 -13.70 18.38
CA VAL A 48 5.01 -15.00 17.79
C VAL A 48 5.24 -14.85 16.30
N VAL A 49 6.05 -15.73 15.71
CA VAL A 49 6.23 -15.83 14.24
C VAL A 49 5.94 -17.23 13.77
N PRO A 50 5.28 -17.42 12.63
CA PRO A 50 5.07 -18.75 12.10
C PRO A 50 6.39 -19.31 11.52
N ILE A 51 6.68 -20.58 11.83
CA ILE A 51 7.89 -21.30 11.40
C ILE A 51 7.89 -21.54 9.89
N LYS A 52 6.70 -21.65 9.29
CA LYS A 52 6.44 -21.77 7.86
C LYS A 52 5.23 -20.91 7.48
N THR A 53 5.08 -20.56 6.21
CA THR A 53 3.89 -19.88 5.72
C THR A 53 2.66 -20.77 5.94
N ILE A 54 1.63 -20.21 6.59
CA ILE A 54 0.39 -20.91 6.90
C ILE A 54 -0.81 -20.24 6.21
N ILE A 55 -1.92 -20.96 6.12
CA ILE A 55 -3.18 -20.47 5.59
C ILE A 55 -4.19 -20.38 6.73
N VAL A 56 -4.67 -19.18 7.02
CA VAL A 56 -5.71 -18.96 8.03
C VAL A 56 -6.86 -18.21 7.36
N ASN A 57 -8.07 -18.76 7.43
CA ASN A 57 -9.27 -18.19 6.80
C ASN A 57 -9.12 -17.84 5.31
N GLY A 58 -8.35 -18.65 4.57
CA GLY A 58 -8.10 -18.43 3.14
C GLY A 58 -7.08 -17.31 2.85
N GLU A 59 -6.41 -16.79 3.87
CA GLU A 59 -5.33 -15.82 3.72
C GLU A 59 -3.98 -16.44 4.09
N TRP A 60 -2.94 -16.02 3.38
CA TRP A 60 -1.57 -16.36 3.72
C TRP A 60 -1.08 -15.53 4.91
N ILE A 61 -0.46 -16.20 5.88
CA ILE A 61 0.41 -15.60 6.90
C ILE A 61 1.82 -16.10 6.62
N CYS A 62 2.67 -15.22 6.09
CA CYS A 62 4.01 -15.58 5.65
C CYS A 62 4.89 -16.00 6.83
N GLN A 63 5.78 -16.96 6.57
CA GLN A 63 6.88 -17.31 7.47
C GLN A 63 7.58 -16.06 7.98
N SER A 64 7.97 -16.08 9.25
CA SER A 64 8.72 -14.99 9.91
C SER A 64 7.99 -13.65 10.01
N VAL A 65 6.72 -13.53 9.61
CA VAL A 65 5.92 -12.33 9.90
C VAL A 65 5.50 -12.34 11.37
N PRO A 66 5.88 -11.33 12.17
CA PRO A 66 5.49 -11.26 13.57
C PRO A 66 3.98 -11.08 13.71
N CYS A 67 3.44 -11.71 14.73
CA CYS A 67 2.04 -11.70 15.07
C CYS A 67 1.91 -11.32 16.55
N VAL A 68 1.09 -10.32 16.84
CA VAL A 68 0.76 -9.93 18.22
C VAL A 68 -0.28 -10.92 18.75
N ILE A 69 -0.03 -11.54 19.90
CA ILE A 69 -1.08 -12.30 20.62
C ILE A 69 -2.03 -11.30 21.27
N GLN A 70 -3.29 -11.28 20.83
CA GLN A 70 -4.31 -10.36 21.36
C GLN A 70 -5.11 -10.98 22.49
N SER A 71 -5.38 -12.28 22.41
CA SER A 71 -6.03 -13.06 23.46
C SER A 71 -5.71 -14.53 23.26
N GLN A 72 -5.69 -15.29 24.35
CA GLN A 72 -5.43 -16.72 24.36
C GLN A 72 -6.31 -17.39 25.41
N ASP A 73 -6.98 -18.47 25.01
CA ASP A 73 -7.64 -19.41 25.91
C ASP A 73 -7.10 -20.83 25.68
N GLN A 74 -7.75 -21.83 26.28
CA GLN A 74 -7.30 -23.22 26.22
C GLN A 74 -7.37 -23.82 24.81
N GLU A 75 -8.29 -23.35 23.96
CA GLU A 75 -8.53 -23.95 22.64
C GLU A 75 -8.01 -23.06 21.51
N VAL A 76 -8.17 -21.74 21.65
CA VAL A 76 -7.89 -20.77 20.59
C VAL A 76 -7.03 -19.61 21.03
N THR A 77 -6.21 -19.14 20.10
CA THR A 77 -5.42 -17.93 20.22
C THR A 77 -5.80 -16.97 19.10
N THR A 78 -6.15 -15.73 19.48
CA THR A 78 -6.34 -14.64 18.52
C THR A 78 -5.02 -13.93 18.31
N ILE A 79 -4.51 -14.01 17.08
CA ILE A 79 -3.27 -13.36 16.67
C ILE A 79 -3.55 -12.24 15.68
N LYS A 80 -2.68 -11.24 15.68
CA LYS A 80 -2.74 -10.10 14.79
C LYS A 80 -1.43 -10.04 13.98
N PRO A 81 -1.40 -10.57 12.75
CA PRO A 81 -0.23 -10.49 11.91
C PRO A 81 0.14 -9.04 11.62
N PHE A 82 1.42 -8.73 11.72
CA PHE A 82 1.98 -7.40 11.48
C PHE A 82 1.58 -6.89 10.10
N ASN A 83 1.63 -7.76 9.10
CA ASN A 83 1.38 -7.42 7.70
C ASN A 83 -0.09 -7.44 7.24
N LYS A 84 -1.05 -7.60 8.17
CA LYS A 84 -2.49 -7.69 7.87
C LYS A 84 -3.27 -6.59 8.58
N SER A 85 -4.49 -6.31 8.13
CA SER A 85 -5.43 -5.39 8.81
C SER A 85 -6.36 -6.10 9.80
N ARG A 86 -6.67 -7.37 9.57
CA ARG A 86 -7.53 -8.21 10.43
C ARG A 86 -6.73 -9.12 11.37
N ALA A 87 -7.35 -9.47 12.49
CA ALA A 87 -6.87 -10.52 13.37
C ALA A 87 -7.34 -11.88 12.83
N CYS A 88 -6.63 -12.92 13.20
CA CYS A 88 -6.85 -14.30 12.80
C CYS A 88 -6.98 -15.14 14.07
N ILE A 89 -7.81 -16.19 14.00
CA ILE A 89 -7.96 -17.16 15.09
C ILE A 89 -7.24 -18.43 14.65
N VAL A 90 -6.34 -18.93 15.49
CA VAL A 90 -5.66 -20.21 15.33
C VAL A 90 -5.88 -21.05 16.58
N SER A 91 -5.68 -22.36 16.50
CA SER A 91 -5.70 -23.17 17.73
C SER A 91 -4.51 -22.82 18.62
N THR A 92 -4.71 -22.91 19.94
CA THR A 92 -3.62 -22.73 20.90
C THR A 92 -2.51 -23.79 20.72
N ASP A 93 -2.87 -24.99 20.28
CA ASP A 93 -1.91 -26.03 19.89
C ASP A 93 -1.05 -25.62 18.69
N SER A 94 -1.61 -24.94 17.68
CA SER A 94 -0.83 -24.45 16.55
C SER A 94 0.20 -23.41 17.00
N ILE A 95 -0.10 -22.56 17.98
CA ILE A 95 0.91 -21.61 18.53
C ILE A 95 2.11 -22.35 19.08
N THR A 96 1.90 -23.46 19.79
CA THR A 96 3.00 -24.23 20.39
C THR A 96 3.83 -24.98 19.35
N ASN A 97 3.19 -25.48 18.29
CA ASN A 97 3.82 -26.40 17.33
C ASN A 97 4.30 -25.74 16.03
N GLU A 98 3.69 -24.62 15.64
CA GLU A 98 3.90 -23.99 14.33
C GLU A 98 4.44 -22.56 14.42
N PHE A 99 4.63 -22.04 15.63
CA PHE A 99 5.15 -20.70 15.87
C PHE A 99 6.34 -20.70 16.83
N THR A 100 7.17 -19.67 16.71
CA THR A 100 8.25 -19.36 17.63
C THR A 100 7.91 -18.08 18.39
N LEU A 101 8.07 -18.08 19.71
CA LEU A 101 7.96 -16.87 20.53
C LEU A 101 9.12 -15.92 20.20
N LEU A 102 8.81 -14.64 19.99
CA LEU A 102 9.82 -13.61 19.81
C LEU A 102 10.19 -12.94 21.12
N GLU A 103 11.48 -12.67 21.26
CA GLU A 103 11.99 -11.79 22.31
C GLU A 103 11.63 -10.33 22.01
N ARG A 104 11.53 -9.53 23.06
CA ARG A 104 11.31 -8.08 22.99
C ARG A 104 11.93 -7.36 24.17
N ASP A 105 12.16 -6.08 24.00
CA ASP A 105 12.39 -5.13 25.09
C ASP A 105 11.28 -4.05 25.09
N ASP A 106 11.56 -2.88 25.66
CA ASP A 106 10.62 -1.76 25.73
C ASP A 106 10.46 -1.01 24.40
N LYS A 107 11.41 -1.18 23.48
CA LYS A 107 11.49 -0.42 22.22
C LYS A 107 11.29 -1.31 21.00
N PHE A 108 11.73 -2.56 21.06
CA PHE A 108 11.84 -3.43 19.89
C PHE A 108 11.29 -4.83 20.14
N VAL A 109 10.75 -5.41 19.06
CA VAL A 109 10.53 -6.85 18.90
C VAL A 109 11.66 -7.39 18.03
N TYR A 110 12.37 -8.41 18.51
CA TYR A 110 13.49 -9.02 17.79
C TYR A 110 12.96 -9.99 16.73
N ALA A 111 13.12 -9.63 15.46
CA ALA A 111 12.56 -10.32 14.30
C ALA A 111 13.63 -10.44 13.20
N PRO A 112 14.41 -11.53 13.15
CA PRO A 112 15.60 -11.65 12.29
C PRO A 112 15.35 -11.45 10.78
N GLY A 113 14.13 -11.67 10.30
CA GLY A 113 13.77 -11.46 8.90
C GLY A 113 13.59 -10.00 8.50
N TYR A 114 13.57 -9.05 9.44
CA TYR A 114 13.35 -7.62 9.18
C TYR A 114 14.68 -6.85 9.18
N PRO A 115 14.71 -5.61 8.64
CA PRO A 115 15.91 -4.78 8.68
C PRO A 115 16.46 -4.64 10.10
N GLU A 116 17.78 -4.74 10.23
CA GLU A 116 18.50 -4.76 11.53
C GLU A 116 18.07 -5.90 12.49
N GLY A 117 17.31 -6.89 12.01
CA GLY A 117 16.83 -8.02 12.80
C GLY A 117 15.79 -7.65 13.87
N LYS A 118 15.13 -6.49 13.75
CA LYS A 118 14.19 -5.98 14.76
C LYS A 118 13.12 -5.06 14.16
N ILE A 119 12.02 -4.87 14.88
CA ILE A 119 10.93 -3.95 14.52
C ILE A 119 10.64 -3.09 15.75
N ALA A 120 10.52 -1.78 15.57
CA ALA A 120 10.12 -0.90 16.66
C ALA A 120 8.66 -1.20 17.08
N ILE A 121 8.39 -1.20 18.39
CA ILE A 121 7.09 -1.61 18.94
C ILE A 121 5.94 -0.72 18.45
N ASP A 122 6.20 0.57 18.26
CA ASP A 122 5.24 1.55 17.77
C ASP A 122 4.71 1.23 16.36
N GLU A 123 5.53 0.63 15.49
CA GLU A 123 5.13 0.23 14.13
C GLU A 123 3.93 -0.72 14.11
N PHE A 124 3.77 -1.57 15.14
CA PHE A 124 2.64 -2.50 15.24
C PHE A 124 1.29 -1.82 15.53
N SER A 125 1.34 -0.55 15.95
CA SER A 125 0.17 0.27 16.27
C SER A 125 -0.12 1.33 15.21
N VAL A 126 0.76 1.49 14.20
CA VAL A 126 0.55 2.45 13.12
C VAL A 126 -0.61 2.00 12.24
N ALA A 127 -1.68 2.81 12.22
CA ALA A 127 -2.81 2.59 11.33
C ALA A 127 -2.51 3.14 9.93
N PRO A 128 -2.82 2.40 8.85
CA PRO A 128 -2.78 2.93 7.50
C PRO A 128 -3.73 4.13 7.35
N ILE A 129 -3.26 5.19 6.69
CA ILE A 129 -4.11 6.31 6.29
C ILE A 129 -5.18 5.81 5.30
N SER A 130 -6.44 6.03 5.64
CA SER A 130 -7.55 5.72 4.75
C SER A 130 -7.81 6.84 3.76
N ILE A 131 -7.75 6.53 2.46
CA ILE A 131 -8.16 7.46 1.41
C ILE A 131 -9.66 7.41 1.09
N HIS A 132 -10.46 6.64 1.83
CA HIS A 132 -11.87 6.43 1.50
C HIS A 132 -12.68 7.74 1.50
N LYS A 133 -12.41 8.62 2.46
CA LYS A 133 -13.06 9.94 2.53
C LYS A 133 -12.69 10.81 1.34
N LEU A 134 -11.41 10.85 0.96
CA LEU A 134 -10.95 11.57 -0.22
C LEU A 134 -11.61 11.04 -1.50
N LYS A 135 -11.58 9.72 -1.71
CA LYS A 135 -12.23 9.09 -2.87
C LYS A 135 -13.72 9.41 -2.95
N LYS A 136 -14.42 9.35 -1.82
CA LYS A 136 -15.85 9.67 -1.77
C LYS A 136 -16.10 11.15 -2.09
N TYR A 137 -15.28 12.04 -1.57
CA TYR A 137 -15.40 13.47 -1.84
C TYR A 137 -15.17 13.79 -3.33
N PHE A 138 -14.20 13.13 -3.95
CA PHE A 138 -13.82 13.31 -5.34
C PHE A 138 -14.41 12.27 -6.31
N GLU A 139 -15.51 11.60 -5.94
CA GLU A 139 -16.06 10.47 -6.71
C GLU A 139 -16.48 10.83 -8.15
N LYS A 140 -16.76 12.13 -8.39
CA LYS A 140 -17.11 12.68 -9.70
C LYS A 140 -15.90 13.13 -10.54
N ASN A 141 -14.70 13.13 -9.96
CA ASN A 141 -13.46 13.47 -10.64
C ASN A 141 -12.65 12.18 -10.87
N GLU A 142 -12.72 11.66 -12.09
CA GLU A 142 -12.10 10.38 -12.46
C GLU A 142 -10.58 10.44 -12.32
N SER A 143 -9.92 11.46 -12.86
CA SER A 143 -8.46 11.61 -12.79
C SER A 143 -7.97 11.66 -11.35
N MET A 144 -8.64 12.44 -10.49
CA MET A 144 -8.33 12.50 -9.07
C MET A 144 -8.52 11.13 -8.40
N THR A 145 -9.63 10.45 -8.66
CA THR A 145 -9.88 9.12 -8.09
C THR A 145 -8.81 8.10 -8.50
N GLN A 146 -8.39 8.10 -9.76
CA GLN A 146 -7.33 7.23 -10.26
C GLN A 146 -5.98 7.54 -9.59
N LEU A 147 -5.61 8.82 -9.48
CA LEU A 147 -4.37 9.23 -8.80
C LEU A 147 -4.36 8.86 -7.31
N LEU A 148 -5.47 9.07 -6.61
CA LEU A 148 -5.62 8.69 -5.20
C LEU A 148 -5.45 7.17 -5.02
N GLU A 149 -6.09 6.37 -5.87
CA GLU A 149 -5.91 4.91 -5.85
C GLU A 149 -4.48 4.49 -6.12
N LYS A 150 -3.84 5.08 -7.13
CA LYS A 150 -2.46 4.75 -7.48
C LYS A 150 -1.48 5.15 -6.38
N ALA A 151 -1.64 6.34 -5.77
CA ALA A 151 -0.83 6.77 -4.63
C ALA A 151 -0.98 5.79 -3.46
N TYR A 152 -2.20 5.34 -3.16
CA TYR A 152 -2.43 4.33 -2.12
C TYR A 152 -1.79 2.98 -2.46
N GLN A 153 -1.97 2.49 -3.69
CA GLN A 153 -1.36 1.24 -4.15
C GLN A 153 0.16 1.31 -4.05
N ASP A 154 0.79 2.37 -4.53
CA ASP A 154 2.24 2.52 -4.49
C ASP A 154 2.77 2.67 -3.07
N SER A 155 1.99 3.29 -2.17
CA SER A 155 2.40 3.46 -0.77
C SER A 155 2.31 2.17 0.04
N TYR A 156 1.26 1.35 -0.15
CA TYR A 156 0.99 0.21 0.73
C TYR A 156 1.25 -1.16 0.11
N VAL A 157 1.25 -1.28 -1.21
CA VAL A 157 1.26 -2.57 -1.92
C VAL A 157 2.59 -2.74 -2.67
N GLY A 158 3.30 -3.84 -2.40
CA GLY A 158 4.50 -4.20 -3.14
C GLY A 158 4.18 -4.60 -4.59
N LYS A 159 5.16 -4.47 -5.50
CA LYS A 159 4.98 -4.84 -6.92
C LYS A 159 4.64 -6.33 -7.07
N GLY A 160 5.32 -7.14 -6.26
CA GLY A 160 5.16 -8.59 -6.18
C GLY A 160 5.76 -9.37 -7.35
N ASN A 161 5.39 -10.63 -7.47
CA ASN A 161 5.83 -11.52 -8.55
C ASN A 161 4.66 -12.32 -9.14
N THR A 162 4.45 -12.22 -10.46
CA THR A 162 3.39 -12.95 -11.17
C THR A 162 3.63 -14.46 -11.24
N PHE A 163 4.87 -14.91 -11.00
CA PHE A 163 5.22 -16.33 -10.89
C PHE A 163 4.96 -16.91 -9.49
N CYS A 164 4.55 -16.09 -8.52
CA CYS A 164 4.10 -16.55 -7.21
C CYS A 164 2.99 -17.59 -7.36
N ILE A 165 3.10 -18.69 -6.62
CA ILE A 165 2.05 -19.71 -6.59
C ILE A 165 0.77 -19.09 -5.99
N ASN A 166 -0.37 -19.38 -6.60
CA ASN A 166 -1.66 -18.99 -6.04
C ASN A 166 -2.16 -20.04 -5.03
N MET A 167 -3.16 -19.66 -4.23
CA MET A 167 -3.70 -20.53 -3.18
C MET A 167 -4.26 -21.86 -3.72
N THR A 168 -4.92 -21.82 -4.87
CA THR A 168 -5.51 -23.00 -5.51
C THR A 168 -4.42 -24.02 -5.88
N LYS A 169 -3.40 -23.57 -6.63
CA LYS A 169 -2.26 -24.40 -7.03
C LYS A 169 -1.47 -24.91 -5.83
N TYR A 170 -1.34 -24.11 -4.79
CA TYR A 170 -0.65 -24.54 -3.57
C TYR A 170 -1.39 -25.67 -2.85
N LYS A 171 -2.72 -25.56 -2.73
CA LYS A 171 -3.54 -26.64 -2.14
C LYS A 171 -3.43 -27.92 -2.96
N GLU A 172 -3.45 -27.84 -4.29
CA GLU A 172 -3.22 -28.98 -5.18
C GLU A 172 -1.83 -29.60 -4.98
N TYR A 173 -0.80 -28.76 -4.83
CA TYR A 173 0.57 -29.20 -4.60
C TYR A 173 0.72 -29.96 -3.27
N ILE A 174 0.18 -29.44 -2.16
CA ILE A 174 0.27 -30.14 -0.87
C ILE A 174 -0.39 -31.53 -0.93
N VAL A 175 -1.50 -31.66 -1.65
CA VAL A 175 -2.24 -32.93 -1.72
C VAL A 175 -1.57 -33.94 -2.64
N ASN A 176 -1.13 -33.51 -3.84
CA ASN A 176 -0.72 -34.42 -4.89
C ASN A 176 0.80 -34.45 -5.15
N ASN A 177 1.55 -33.52 -4.57
CA ASN A 177 2.98 -33.29 -4.83
C ASN A 177 3.31 -33.19 -6.34
N THR A 178 2.35 -32.73 -7.14
CA THR A 178 2.48 -32.69 -8.60
C THR A 178 3.14 -31.39 -9.01
N THR A 179 4.45 -31.47 -9.25
CA THR A 179 5.14 -30.54 -10.15
C THR A 179 5.52 -31.31 -11.39
N SER A 180 4.99 -30.95 -12.56
CA SER A 180 5.62 -31.41 -13.78
C SER A 180 7.09 -30.94 -13.72
N LYS A 181 8.06 -31.80 -14.04
CA LYS A 181 9.52 -31.48 -13.92
C LYS A 181 9.96 -30.24 -14.72
N LEU A 182 9.08 -29.72 -15.58
CA LEU A 182 9.29 -28.55 -16.44
C LEU A 182 8.67 -27.26 -15.86
N GLU A 183 7.77 -27.35 -14.89
CA GLU A 183 7.11 -26.20 -14.28
C GLU A 183 7.82 -25.84 -12.96
N ARG A 184 8.64 -24.79 -12.99
CA ARG A 184 9.13 -24.14 -11.77
C ARG A 184 7.91 -23.68 -10.97
N ILE A 185 7.69 -24.25 -9.79
CA ILE A 185 6.54 -23.92 -8.94
C ILE A 185 6.89 -22.85 -7.91
N GLY A 186 6.04 -21.82 -7.84
CA GLY A 186 6.11 -20.77 -6.84
C GLY A 186 7.32 -19.84 -6.98
N ASP A 187 7.26 -18.76 -6.22
CA ASP A 187 8.31 -17.75 -6.10
C ASP A 187 8.31 -17.27 -4.65
N PRO A 188 9.47 -16.98 -4.03
CA PRO A 188 9.51 -16.52 -2.65
C PRO A 188 8.82 -15.16 -2.47
N VAL A 189 8.73 -14.36 -3.52
CA VAL A 189 8.12 -13.03 -3.53
C VAL A 189 6.62 -13.14 -3.79
N PHE A 190 5.84 -12.67 -2.82
CA PHE A 190 4.39 -12.63 -2.86
C PHE A 190 3.88 -11.71 -3.97
N ASN A 191 2.75 -12.06 -4.60
CA ASN A 191 2.08 -11.16 -5.54
C ASN A 191 1.23 -10.11 -4.80
N ARG A 192 1.61 -8.83 -4.85
CA ARG A 192 0.83 -7.68 -4.34
C ARG A 192 0.39 -7.80 -2.87
N THR A 193 1.33 -8.06 -1.96
CA THR A 193 1.10 -7.98 -0.50
C THR A 193 1.50 -6.61 0.06
N THR A 194 1.25 -6.38 1.35
CA THR A 194 1.66 -5.17 2.06
C THR A 194 3.19 -5.02 2.08
N ARG A 195 3.67 -3.78 1.93
CA ARG A 195 5.11 -3.46 1.87
C ARG A 195 5.89 -3.69 3.17
N HIS A 196 5.22 -3.97 4.28
CA HIS A 196 5.87 -4.34 5.54
C HIS A 196 5.84 -5.85 5.80
N THR A 197 5.68 -6.66 4.74
CA THR A 197 5.95 -8.10 4.79
C THR A 197 7.46 -8.34 4.78
N VAL A 198 7.94 -9.48 5.30
CA VAL A 198 9.37 -9.84 5.36
C VAL A 198 10.10 -9.57 4.04
N PRO A 199 11.18 -8.75 4.03
CA PRO A 199 11.98 -8.51 2.84
C PRO A 199 12.84 -9.72 2.46
N ILE A 200 12.78 -10.10 1.18
CA ILE A 200 13.63 -11.11 0.55
C ILE A 200 14.79 -10.39 -0.14
N PRO A 201 16.04 -10.65 0.25
CA PRO A 201 17.19 -9.98 -0.35
C PRO A 201 17.35 -10.39 -1.81
N GLY A 202 17.89 -9.49 -2.65
CA GLY A 202 18.11 -9.78 -4.07
C GLY A 202 19.11 -10.91 -4.33
N SER A 203 19.91 -11.26 -3.33
CA SER A 203 20.83 -12.41 -3.36
C SER A 203 20.15 -13.74 -3.04
N PHE A 204 18.88 -13.75 -2.61
CA PHE A 204 18.17 -14.96 -2.21
C PHE A 204 17.94 -15.87 -3.40
N THR A 205 18.52 -17.08 -3.36
CA THR A 205 18.53 -17.99 -4.50
C THR A 205 17.29 -18.89 -4.52
N ARG A 206 17.10 -19.55 -5.67
CA ARG A 206 16.03 -20.54 -5.81
C ARG A 206 16.28 -21.75 -4.93
N GLU A 207 17.53 -22.20 -4.83
CA GLU A 207 17.95 -23.33 -4.02
C GLU A 207 17.69 -23.08 -2.53
N GLU A 208 17.95 -21.85 -2.06
CA GLU A 208 17.60 -21.42 -0.71
C GLU A 208 16.07 -21.45 -0.49
N PHE A 209 15.29 -21.00 -1.48
CA PHE A 209 13.82 -21.06 -1.39
C PHE A 209 13.30 -22.50 -1.34
N GLU A 210 13.83 -23.41 -2.14
CA GLU A 210 13.40 -24.82 -2.18
C GLU A 210 13.74 -25.58 -0.89
N GLN A 211 14.71 -25.10 -0.11
CA GLN A 211 15.04 -25.61 1.21
C GLN A 211 14.19 -25.00 2.34
N CYS A 212 13.43 -23.94 2.06
CA CYS A 212 12.60 -23.29 3.08
C CYS A 212 11.42 -24.19 3.47
N PRO A 213 11.05 -24.26 4.77
CA PRO A 213 9.88 -24.99 5.24
C PRO A 213 8.55 -24.55 4.59
N SER A 214 8.52 -23.34 4.05
CA SER A 214 7.36 -22.77 3.37
C SER A 214 7.22 -23.20 1.92
N PHE A 215 8.25 -23.78 1.30
CA PHE A 215 8.22 -24.10 -0.12
C PHE A 215 6.98 -24.95 -0.48
N PRO A 216 6.23 -24.61 -1.55
CA PRO A 216 6.43 -23.52 -2.52
C PRO A 216 5.65 -22.24 -2.22
N ALA A 217 5.10 -22.08 -1.02
CA ALA A 217 4.38 -20.87 -0.61
C ALA A 217 5.31 -19.66 -0.59
N PRO A 218 4.82 -18.46 -0.95
CA PRO A 218 5.60 -17.24 -0.86
C PRO A 218 5.92 -16.91 0.61
N ILE A 219 7.08 -16.29 0.82
CA ILE A 219 7.63 -16.01 2.15
C ILE A 219 7.84 -14.52 2.42
N GLY A 220 7.82 -13.66 1.38
CA GLY A 220 8.09 -12.25 1.58
C GLY A 220 7.81 -11.35 0.39
N ILE A 221 8.42 -10.18 0.37
CA ILE A 221 8.44 -9.22 -0.74
C ILE A 221 9.87 -8.93 -1.17
N ARG A 222 10.07 -8.22 -2.28
CA ARG A 222 11.42 -7.75 -2.63
C ARG A 222 11.94 -6.77 -1.58
N ALA A 223 13.21 -6.86 -1.23
CA ALA A 223 13.83 -5.94 -0.27
C ALA A 223 13.68 -4.46 -0.67
N GLU A 224 13.79 -4.13 -1.96
CA GLU A 224 13.57 -2.78 -2.51
C GLU A 224 12.13 -2.27 -2.34
N ASP A 225 11.16 -3.17 -2.21
CA ASP A 225 9.75 -2.81 -2.00
C ASP A 225 9.40 -2.61 -0.53
N PHE A 226 10.28 -3.00 0.40
CA PHE A 226 10.00 -3.01 1.83
C PHE A 226 9.96 -1.61 2.42
N THR A 227 8.90 -1.31 3.18
CA THR A 227 8.76 -0.07 3.96
C THR A 227 8.03 -0.38 5.26
N PHE A 228 8.37 0.31 6.35
CA PHE A 228 7.63 0.18 7.60
C PHE A 228 6.26 0.89 7.51
N PRO A 229 5.25 0.49 8.32
CA PRO A 229 3.95 1.16 8.36
C PRO A 229 4.01 2.69 8.48
N SER A 230 4.85 3.23 9.35
CA SER A 230 5.04 4.69 9.49
C SER A 230 5.56 5.33 8.20
N GLU A 231 6.54 4.69 7.57
CA GLU A 231 7.12 5.11 6.30
C GLU A 231 6.09 5.05 5.15
N GLN A 232 5.21 4.04 5.13
CA GLN A 232 4.11 3.95 4.16
C GLN A 232 3.14 5.13 4.29
N ASN A 233 2.81 5.52 5.53
CA ASN A 233 1.99 6.70 5.80
C ASN A 233 2.68 7.98 5.29
N ASP A 234 3.98 8.12 5.53
CA ASP A 234 4.77 9.26 5.07
C ASP A 234 4.84 9.35 3.53
N ILE A 235 5.06 8.22 2.85
CA ILE A 235 5.05 8.14 1.38
C ILE A 235 3.67 8.55 0.86
N LEU A 236 2.58 8.03 1.44
CA LEU A 236 1.24 8.41 0.99
C LEU A 236 0.99 9.91 1.17
N LYS A 237 1.35 10.49 2.31
CA LYS A 237 1.18 11.93 2.56
C LYS A 237 1.93 12.77 1.55
N ASP A 238 3.16 12.36 1.22
CA ASP A 238 3.99 13.05 0.23
C ASP A 238 3.35 12.98 -1.16
N LEU A 239 2.94 11.78 -1.61
CA LEU A 239 2.27 11.60 -2.89
C LEU A 239 0.95 12.37 -2.98
N LEU A 240 0.13 12.37 -1.93
CA LEU A 240 -1.09 13.17 -1.88
C LEU A 240 -0.79 14.67 -1.94
N THR A 241 0.26 15.12 -1.25
CA THR A 241 0.71 16.52 -1.29
C THR A 241 1.10 16.91 -2.73
N GLN A 242 1.86 16.08 -3.41
CA GLN A 242 2.23 16.29 -4.82
C GLN A 242 0.97 16.36 -5.72
N ILE A 243 0.01 15.44 -5.56
CA ILE A 243 -1.25 15.42 -6.32
C ILE A 243 -2.01 16.75 -6.16
N PHE A 244 -2.19 17.23 -4.93
CA PHE A 244 -2.94 18.47 -4.67
C PHE A 244 -2.17 19.74 -5.05
N ASN A 245 -0.88 19.63 -5.34
CA ASN A 245 -0.05 20.72 -5.82
C ASN A 245 0.07 20.76 -7.35
N CYS A 246 -0.47 19.76 -8.07
CA CYS A 246 -0.55 19.77 -9.53
C CYS A 246 -1.51 20.85 -10.06
N VAL A 247 -1.31 21.22 -11.32
CA VAL A 247 -2.23 22.03 -12.10
C VAL A 247 -3.56 21.29 -12.28
N ASN A 248 -4.66 22.06 -12.24
CA ASN A 248 -6.04 21.57 -12.34
C ASN A 248 -6.46 20.56 -11.24
N ALA A 249 -5.67 20.42 -10.17
CA ALA A 249 -6.10 19.65 -9.01
C ALA A 249 -7.28 20.37 -8.31
N PRO A 250 -8.41 19.69 -8.05
CA PRO A 250 -9.49 20.27 -7.26
C PRO A 250 -9.01 20.57 -5.85
N GLU A 251 -9.60 21.59 -5.24
CA GLU A 251 -9.25 21.99 -3.88
C GLU A 251 -9.55 20.86 -2.88
N CYS A 252 -8.55 20.50 -2.07
CA CYS A 252 -8.75 19.58 -0.96
C CYS A 252 -9.44 20.30 0.22
N PRO A 253 -10.55 19.76 0.77
CA PRO A 253 -11.20 20.32 1.95
C PRO A 253 -10.25 20.45 3.13
N GLN A 254 -10.33 21.57 3.86
CA GLN A 254 -9.43 21.83 4.99
C GLN A 254 -9.49 20.72 6.06
N GLU A 255 -10.67 20.18 6.35
CA GLU A 255 -10.84 19.06 7.28
C GLU A 255 -9.99 17.84 6.88
N LEU A 256 -9.95 17.52 5.58
CA LEU A 256 -9.18 16.38 5.06
C LEU A 256 -7.67 16.69 4.99
N LYS A 257 -7.30 17.94 4.72
CA LYS A 257 -5.91 18.40 4.79
C LYS A 257 -5.38 18.24 6.22
N ASP A 258 -6.14 18.69 7.22
CA ASP A 258 -5.76 18.64 8.63
C ASP A 258 -5.72 17.19 9.15
N GLU A 259 -6.72 16.37 8.78
CA GLU A 259 -6.79 14.95 9.18
C GLU A 259 -5.58 14.15 8.70
N ILE A 260 -5.11 14.41 7.48
CA ILE A 260 -4.00 13.66 6.86
C ILE A 260 -2.64 14.34 7.12
N GLY A 261 -2.63 15.65 7.35
CA GLY A 261 -1.42 16.46 7.49
C GLY A 261 -0.82 16.86 6.13
N LEU A 262 -1.65 17.33 5.20
CA LEU A 262 -1.23 17.73 3.85
C LEU A 262 -0.77 19.20 3.82
N THR A 263 0.36 19.46 3.14
CA THR A 263 0.86 20.83 2.91
C THR A 263 0.65 21.23 1.45
N VAL A 264 -0.46 21.92 1.17
CA VAL A 264 -0.87 22.22 -0.21
C VAL A 264 -0.46 23.64 -0.62
N THR A 265 0.35 23.73 -1.66
CA THR A 265 0.65 24.95 -2.43
C THR A 265 0.18 24.71 -3.87
N PRO A 266 -1.03 25.15 -4.26
CA PRO A 266 -1.58 24.84 -5.58
C PRO A 266 -0.67 25.27 -6.74
N ASN A 267 -0.66 24.49 -7.82
CA ASN A 267 0.13 24.75 -9.04
C ASN A 267 1.64 24.88 -8.78
N SER A 268 2.19 24.09 -7.87
CA SER A 268 3.62 24.10 -7.53
C SER A 268 4.34 22.78 -7.84
N HIS A 269 3.61 21.68 -8.06
CA HIS A 269 4.25 20.39 -8.33
C HIS A 269 4.80 20.32 -9.75
N MET A 270 6.08 20.01 -9.87
CA MET A 270 6.80 19.87 -11.14
C MET A 270 7.31 18.45 -11.31
N CYS A 271 7.35 17.98 -12.56
CA CYS A 271 8.08 16.77 -12.90
C CYS A 271 9.57 17.01 -12.62
N GLU A 272 10.17 16.22 -11.74
CA GLU A 272 11.58 16.42 -11.36
C GLU A 272 12.56 16.16 -12.51
N TRP A 273 12.13 15.40 -13.53
CA TRP A 273 12.95 15.10 -14.71
C TRP A 273 12.99 16.24 -15.73
N CYS A 274 11.85 16.82 -16.09
CA CYS A 274 11.76 17.85 -17.14
C CYS A 274 11.55 19.28 -16.62
N GLY A 275 11.25 19.46 -15.32
CA GLY A 275 10.99 20.75 -14.71
C GLY A 275 9.62 21.37 -15.05
N SER A 276 8.81 20.74 -15.89
CA SER A 276 7.47 21.22 -16.24
C SER A 276 6.46 20.95 -15.12
N LEU A 277 5.50 21.86 -14.96
CA LEU A 277 4.35 21.66 -14.06
C LEU A 277 3.57 20.40 -14.44
N MET A 278 3.15 19.64 -13.43
CA MET A 278 2.29 18.48 -13.62
C MET A 278 0.83 18.90 -13.68
N ASP A 279 0.07 18.43 -14.66
CA ASP A 279 -1.36 18.70 -14.84
C ASP A 279 -2.18 17.40 -14.71
N ILE A 280 -3.15 17.37 -13.78
CA ILE A 280 -3.96 16.16 -13.57
C ILE A 280 -5.06 15.98 -14.64
N SER A 281 -5.37 17.03 -15.41
CA SER A 281 -6.37 16.95 -16.48
C SER A 281 -5.84 16.24 -17.72
N GLU A 282 -4.52 16.18 -17.87
CA GLU A 282 -3.87 15.48 -18.98
C GLU A 282 -3.85 13.96 -18.79
N LEU A 283 -4.44 13.44 -17.71
CA LEU A 283 -4.35 12.03 -17.29
C LEU A 283 -4.95 11.05 -18.31
N ASN A 284 -4.09 10.35 -19.06
CA ASN A 284 -4.46 9.25 -19.95
C ASN A 284 -3.93 7.93 -19.38
N GLN A 285 -4.59 7.32 -18.40
CA GLN A 285 -4.13 6.09 -17.73
C GLN A 285 -4.85 4.80 -18.16
N THR A 286 -5.12 4.63 -19.46
CA THR A 286 -5.59 3.31 -19.91
C THR A 286 -4.46 2.28 -19.74
N TYR A 287 -4.74 1.16 -19.07
CA TYR A 287 -3.78 0.05 -18.93
C TYR A 287 -3.29 -0.40 -20.32
N CYS A 288 -1.97 -0.48 -20.54
CA CYS A 288 -1.34 -0.69 -21.84
C CYS A 288 -1.56 0.42 -22.91
N SER A 289 -2.03 1.62 -22.54
CA SER A 289 -2.04 2.74 -23.48
C SER A 289 -0.61 3.09 -23.91
N LYS A 290 -0.49 3.52 -25.17
CA LYS A 290 0.77 4.01 -25.72
C LYS A 290 1.22 5.31 -25.03
N GLU A 291 0.25 6.05 -24.48
CA GLU A 291 0.42 7.35 -23.85
C GLU A 291 -0.16 7.28 -22.43
N HIS A 292 0.72 7.10 -21.46
CA HIS A 292 0.46 7.47 -20.07
C HIS A 292 0.96 8.90 -19.92
N SER A 293 0.17 9.82 -19.38
CA SER A 293 0.67 11.19 -19.16
C SER A 293 1.33 11.34 -17.80
N VAL A 294 0.79 10.73 -16.75
CA VAL A 294 1.30 10.82 -15.37
C VAL A 294 1.71 9.44 -14.86
N ASN A 295 2.89 9.36 -14.23
CA ASN A 295 3.39 8.16 -13.56
C ASN A 295 4.05 8.50 -12.22
N PHE A 296 4.20 7.49 -11.36
CA PHE A 296 5.02 7.58 -10.17
C PHE A 296 6.44 7.16 -10.56
N CYS A 297 7.33 8.14 -10.57
CA CYS A 297 8.73 8.05 -10.95
C CYS A 297 9.60 7.76 -9.73
N HIS A 298 10.77 7.18 -9.97
CA HIS A 298 11.77 6.89 -8.93
C HIS A 298 13.07 7.58 -9.30
N ARG A 299 13.61 8.47 -8.46
CA ARG A 299 14.93 9.09 -8.72
C ARG A 299 16.03 8.05 -8.89
N ASP A 300 15.99 7.01 -8.06
CA ASP A 300 16.76 5.79 -8.21
C ASP A 300 15.84 4.55 -8.11
N PRO A 301 15.66 3.79 -9.21
CA PRO A 301 14.88 2.56 -9.18
C PRO A 301 15.36 1.51 -8.17
N ILE A 302 16.65 1.50 -7.80
CA ILE A 302 17.24 0.55 -6.85
C ILE A 302 16.78 0.84 -5.41
N ILE A 303 16.62 2.12 -5.07
CA ILE A 303 16.11 2.53 -3.74
C ILE A 303 14.67 2.05 -3.54
N GLY A 304 13.90 1.93 -4.63
CA GLY A 304 12.51 1.49 -4.60
C GLY A 304 11.57 2.57 -4.05
N THR A 305 10.40 2.16 -3.56
CA THR A 305 9.38 3.14 -3.10
C THR A 305 9.71 3.63 -1.70
N LYS A 306 10.53 4.67 -1.62
CA LYS A 306 10.99 5.30 -0.37
C LYS A 306 10.67 6.79 -0.35
N LYS A 307 10.52 7.36 0.84
CA LYS A 307 10.31 8.81 1.01
C LYS A 307 11.45 9.58 0.35
N GLY A 308 11.10 10.60 -0.44
CA GLY A 308 12.06 11.41 -1.18
C GLY A 308 12.66 10.74 -2.43
N ASN A 309 12.37 9.47 -2.69
CA ASN A 309 12.77 8.81 -3.93
C ASN A 309 11.64 8.77 -4.97
N VAL A 310 10.38 8.85 -4.53
CA VAL A 310 9.21 8.76 -5.41
C VAL A 310 8.60 10.14 -5.65
N TYR A 311 8.29 10.44 -6.91
CA TYR A 311 7.58 11.65 -7.27
C TYR A 311 6.58 11.39 -8.40
N ILE A 312 5.60 12.28 -8.55
CA ILE A 312 4.66 12.28 -9.67
C ILE A 312 5.31 13.01 -10.84
N GLY A 313 5.49 12.31 -11.96
CA GLY A 313 6.16 12.84 -13.15
C GLY A 313 5.47 12.45 -14.43
N HIS A 314 5.94 12.99 -15.55
CA HIS A 314 5.44 12.61 -16.86
C HIS A 314 5.87 11.19 -17.21
N CYS A 315 4.99 10.36 -17.77
CA CYS A 315 5.39 9.00 -18.11
C CYS A 315 6.42 8.96 -19.25
N SER A 316 6.41 9.92 -20.18
CA SER A 316 7.46 10.08 -21.19
C SER A 316 8.83 10.21 -20.52
N CYS A 317 8.95 11.11 -19.55
CA CYS A 317 10.14 11.29 -18.73
C CYS A 317 10.54 10.02 -17.98
N ASN A 318 9.58 9.33 -17.36
CA ASN A 318 9.84 8.05 -16.70
C ASN A 318 10.37 6.96 -17.65
N ARG A 319 9.86 6.92 -18.89
CA ARG A 319 10.31 5.98 -19.91
C ARG A 319 11.70 6.33 -20.44
N GLU A 320 11.99 7.62 -20.60
CA GLU A 320 13.33 8.12 -20.94
C GLU A 320 14.33 7.77 -19.84
N GLN A 321 13.97 7.94 -18.58
CA GLN A 321 14.78 7.49 -17.45
C GLN A 321 15.02 5.98 -17.50
N GLY A 322 13.98 5.18 -17.74
CA GLY A 322 14.07 3.73 -17.82
C GLY A 322 14.51 3.12 -16.48
N GLY A 323 15.36 2.09 -16.53
CA GLY A 323 15.86 1.38 -15.34
C GLY A 323 17.10 2.01 -14.68
N TYR A 324 17.40 3.28 -14.96
CA TYR A 324 18.60 3.96 -14.47
C TYR A 324 18.24 5.03 -13.43
N SER A 325 19.15 5.30 -12.49
CA SER A 325 19.02 6.48 -11.62
C SER A 325 19.25 7.77 -12.40
N GLU A 326 18.74 8.89 -11.87
CA GLU A 326 18.98 10.24 -12.42
C GLU A 326 20.49 10.51 -12.55
N GLU A 327 21.28 10.14 -11.54
CA GLU A 327 22.74 10.28 -11.57
C GLU A 327 23.36 9.45 -12.71
N GLN A 328 22.94 8.20 -12.90
CA GLN A 328 23.42 7.35 -13.99
C GLN A 328 23.11 7.97 -15.36
N ARG A 329 21.95 8.62 -15.50
CA ARG A 329 21.55 9.31 -16.73
C ARG A 329 22.40 10.55 -16.99
N ILE A 330 22.68 11.35 -15.97
CA ILE A 330 23.62 12.47 -16.04
C ILE A 330 25.00 11.98 -16.49
N GLN A 331 25.50 10.90 -15.89
CA GLN A 331 26.80 10.32 -16.27
C GLN A 331 26.81 9.74 -17.69
N GLN A 332 25.69 9.25 -18.20
CA GLN A 332 25.56 8.86 -19.61
C GLN A 332 25.66 10.09 -20.52
N MET A 333 24.95 11.17 -20.20
CA MET A 333 25.00 12.43 -20.97
C MET A 333 26.41 13.02 -20.99
N ILE A 334 27.10 13.08 -19.84
CA ILE A 334 28.48 13.57 -19.75
C ILE A 334 29.42 12.73 -20.61
N ARG A 335 29.30 11.40 -20.57
CA ARG A 335 30.11 10.51 -21.42
C ARG A 335 29.85 10.74 -22.91
N LEU A 336 28.58 10.92 -23.31
CA LEU A 336 28.23 11.23 -24.69
C LEU A 336 28.84 12.57 -25.13
N ALA A 337 28.69 13.62 -24.33
CA ALA A 337 29.24 14.95 -24.63
C ALA A 337 30.78 14.96 -24.68
N LYS A 338 31.44 14.17 -23.82
CA LYS A 338 32.90 14.08 -23.78
C LYS A 338 33.50 13.60 -25.11
N TYR A 339 32.84 12.64 -25.78
CA TYR A 339 33.36 12.03 -27.00
C TYR A 339 32.68 12.52 -28.29
N ASN A 340 31.58 13.28 -28.20
CA ASN A 340 30.87 13.84 -29.34
C ASN A 340 30.73 15.36 -29.19
N THR A 341 31.57 16.11 -29.92
CA THR A 341 31.66 17.57 -29.79
C THR A 341 30.37 18.28 -30.16
N GLU A 342 29.64 17.78 -31.15
CA GLU A 342 28.32 18.31 -31.55
C GLU A 342 27.32 18.25 -30.38
N TYR A 343 27.26 17.12 -29.67
CA TYR A 343 26.36 16.96 -28.52
C TYR A 343 26.76 17.85 -27.34
N ARG A 344 28.06 18.02 -27.12
CA ARG A 344 28.56 18.97 -26.11
C ARG A 344 28.10 20.40 -26.42
N ASP A 345 28.21 20.83 -27.68
CA ASP A 345 27.81 22.18 -28.07
C ASP A 345 26.29 22.37 -27.95
N ILE A 346 25.48 21.35 -28.28
CA ILE A 346 24.03 21.34 -28.04
C ILE A 346 23.72 21.54 -26.55
N ILE A 347 24.37 20.77 -25.67
CA ILE A 347 24.14 20.85 -24.22
C ILE A 347 24.56 22.21 -23.68
N LEU A 348 25.74 22.73 -24.06
CA LEU A 348 26.21 24.03 -23.59
C LEU A 348 25.30 25.17 -24.05
N LYS A 349 24.75 25.11 -25.27
CA LYS A 349 23.76 26.09 -25.75
C LYS A 349 22.43 25.99 -25.01
N ALA A 350 22.00 24.79 -24.59
CA ALA A 350 20.77 24.60 -23.84
C ALA A 350 20.87 25.11 -22.39
N LEU A 351 22.09 25.21 -21.83
CA LEU A 351 22.37 25.68 -20.47
C LEU A 351 22.74 27.16 -20.37
N ALA A 352 23.01 27.83 -21.50
CA ALA A 352 23.36 29.25 -21.59
C ALA A 352 22.10 30.10 -21.76
#